data_AF-A0A455UDK8-F1
#
_entry.id   AF-A0A455UDK8-F1
#
_cell.length_a   1.000
_cell.length_b   1.000
_cell.length_c   1.000
_cell.angle_alpha   90.00
_cell.angle_beta   90.00
_cell.angle_gamma   90.00
#
_symmetry.space_group_name_H-M   'P 1'
#
loop_
_entity.id
_entity.type
_entity.pdbx_description
1 polymer ?
#
loop_
_entity_poly.entity_id
_entity_poly.type
_entity_poly.pdbx_seq_one_letter_code
_entity_poly.pdbx_strand_id
1 'polypeptide(L)'
;MSSVGAFVDRFEQDIATYTSSPKAVATVNGTAALHVALKLAGVEPGDYVITQPLTFVATCNAITYCGATPIFVDVDFHTLGLSPSALASWLEEHAYRDGQGSVVTAKDMQLFVLVCQCTPLAIR
;
A
#
# COMPACT_ATOMS: atom_id res chain seq x y z
N MET A 1 -11.10 -17.45 -18.19
CA MET A 1 -11.76 -17.01 -16.95
C MET A 1 -12.76 -15.94 -17.33
N SER A 2 -14.05 -16.10 -16.99
CA SER A 2 -15.04 -15.06 -17.26
C SER A 2 -14.83 -13.90 -16.28
N SER A 3 -14.74 -12.67 -16.77
CA SER A 3 -14.60 -11.46 -15.95
C SER A 3 -15.95 -10.94 -15.41
N VAL A 4 -17.05 -11.62 -15.75
CA VAL A 4 -18.42 -11.27 -15.36
C VAL A 4 -19.20 -12.55 -15.08
N GLY A 5 -19.95 -12.58 -13.98
CA GLY A 5 -20.88 -13.67 -13.65
C GLY A 5 -20.93 -13.99 -12.16
N ALA A 6 -21.98 -14.71 -11.74
CA ALA A 6 -22.30 -14.98 -10.34
C ALA A 6 -21.18 -15.65 -9.51
N PHE A 7 -20.22 -16.32 -10.15
CA PHE A 7 -19.04 -16.88 -9.47
C PHE A 7 -18.05 -15.81 -9.02
N VAL A 8 -17.92 -14.70 -9.75
CA VAL A 8 -17.09 -13.56 -9.35
C VAL A 8 -17.72 -12.86 -8.16
N ASP A 9 -19.02 -12.56 -8.22
CA ASP A 9 -19.75 -11.91 -7.13
C ASP A 9 -19.68 -12.75 -5.84
N ARG A 10 -19.86 -14.08 -5.97
CA ARG A 10 -19.71 -14.99 -4.84
C ARG A 10 -18.29 -15.00 -4.28
N PHE A 11 -17.28 -15.05 -5.14
CA PHE A 11 -15.88 -15.03 -4.70
C PHE A 11 -15.55 -13.73 -3.95
N GLU A 12 -15.98 -12.58 -4.46
CA GLU A 12 -15.80 -11.29 -3.77
C GLU A 12 -16.50 -11.28 -2.41
N GLN A 13 -17.73 -11.79 -2.31
CA GLN A 13 -18.45 -11.88 -1.05
C GLN A 13 -17.76 -12.83 -0.05
N ASP A 14 -17.29 -13.99 -0.52
CA ASP A 14 -16.59 -14.98 0.30
C ASP A 14 -15.26 -14.41 0.81
N ILE A 15 -14.50 -13.69 -0.02
CA ILE A 15 -13.24 -13.02 0.38
C ILE A 15 -13.48 -11.86 1.33
N ALA A 16 -14.50 -11.02 1.09
CA ALA A 16 -14.87 -9.94 2.00
C ALA A 16 -15.18 -10.51 3.40
N THR A 17 -15.94 -11.61 3.45
CA THR A 17 -16.26 -12.31 4.68
C THR A 17 -15.01 -12.91 5.34
N TYR A 18 -14.17 -13.60 4.58
CA TYR A 18 -12.95 -14.24 5.08
C TYR A 18 -11.95 -13.21 5.66
N THR A 19 -11.80 -12.06 4.99
CA THR A 19 -10.88 -10.99 5.41
C THR A 19 -11.48 -10.04 6.44
N SER A 20 -12.78 -10.16 6.74
CA SER A 20 -13.54 -9.16 7.52
C SER A 20 -13.47 -7.74 6.92
N SER A 21 -13.23 -7.63 5.62
CA SER A 21 -13.24 -6.35 4.91
C SER A 21 -14.69 -5.96 4.56
N PRO A 22 -15.05 -4.66 4.58
CA PRO A 22 -16.36 -4.21 4.13
C PRO A 22 -16.68 -4.59 2.68
N LYS A 23 -15.66 -4.71 1.82
CA LYS A 23 -15.76 -5.10 0.41
C LYS A 23 -14.48 -5.80 -0.05
N ALA A 24 -14.60 -6.63 -1.09
CA ALA A 24 -13.47 -7.16 -1.84
C ALA A 24 -13.74 -6.98 -3.34
N VAL A 25 -12.67 -6.88 -4.14
CA VAL A 25 -12.77 -6.74 -5.60
C VAL A 25 -11.79 -7.72 -6.24
N ALA A 26 -12.31 -8.57 -7.12
CA ALA A 26 -11.51 -9.51 -7.88
C ALA A 26 -10.76 -8.76 -8.98
N THR A 27 -9.47 -9.05 -9.11
CA THR A 27 -8.61 -8.48 -10.16
C THR A 27 -7.91 -9.58 -10.93
N VAL A 28 -7.32 -9.23 -12.08
CA VAL A 28 -6.67 -10.21 -12.96
C VAL A 28 -5.40 -10.82 -12.37
N ASN A 29 -4.74 -10.16 -11.42
CA ASN A 29 -3.60 -10.65 -10.64
C ASN A 29 -3.26 -9.68 -9.49
N GLY A 30 -2.32 -10.06 -8.62
CA GLY A 30 -1.89 -9.24 -7.48
C GLY A 30 -1.22 -7.90 -7.84
N THR A 31 -0.50 -7.82 -8.97
CA THR A 31 0.11 -6.54 -9.41
C THR A 31 -0.97 -5.54 -9.82
N ALA A 32 -2.00 -5.99 -10.53
CA ALA A 32 -3.15 -5.17 -10.89
C ALA A 32 -3.92 -4.72 -9.63
N ALA A 33 -4.06 -5.61 -8.63
CA ALA A 33 -4.66 -5.26 -7.34
C ALA A 33 -3.90 -4.12 -6.64
N LEU A 34 -2.56 -4.23 -6.54
CA LEU A 34 -1.73 -3.19 -5.91
C LEU A 34 -1.81 -1.86 -6.66
N HIS A 35 -1.78 -1.89 -8.00
CA HIS A 35 -1.87 -0.68 -8.81
C HIS A 35 -3.21 0.04 -8.59
N VAL A 36 -4.34 -0.69 -8.63
CA VAL A 36 -5.67 -0.10 -8.37
C VAL A 36 -5.79 0.38 -6.93
N ALA A 37 -5.26 -0.36 -5.95
CA ALA A 37 -5.27 0.04 -4.55
C ALA A 37 -4.53 1.37 -4.32
N LEU A 38 -3.36 1.55 -4.94
CA LEU A 38 -2.60 2.81 -4.85
C LEU A 38 -3.36 3.97 -5.50
N LYS A 39 -3.99 3.75 -6.66
CA LYS A 39 -4.83 4.77 -7.30
C LYS A 39 -6.04 5.15 -6.43
N LEU A 40 -6.71 4.18 -5.80
CA LEU A 40 -7.82 4.43 -4.89
C LEU A 40 -7.39 5.10 -3.58
N ALA A 41 -6.14 4.88 -3.15
CA ALA A 41 -5.55 5.57 -2.00
C ALA A 41 -5.22 7.05 -2.31
N GLY A 42 -5.24 7.45 -3.58
CA GLY A 42 -4.96 8.83 -4.02
C GLY A 42 -3.50 9.08 -4.40
N VAL A 43 -2.73 8.03 -4.71
CA VAL A 43 -1.34 8.17 -5.17
C VAL A 43 -1.29 8.78 -6.57
N GLU A 44 -0.61 9.92 -6.67
CA GLU A 44 -0.40 10.67 -7.90
C GLU A 44 1.07 10.66 -8.35
N PRO A 45 1.34 11.00 -9.63
CA PRO A 45 2.71 11.13 -10.11
C PRO A 45 3.52 12.14 -9.30
N GLY A 46 4.73 11.75 -8.89
CA GLY A 46 5.61 12.56 -8.05
C GLY A 46 5.52 12.27 -6.56
N ASP A 47 4.51 11.51 -6.10
CA ASP A 47 4.40 11.13 -4.69
C ASP A 47 5.47 10.12 -4.26
N TYR A 48 5.68 10.01 -2.95
CA TYR A 48 6.48 8.96 -2.35
C TYR A 48 5.63 7.86 -1.73
N VAL A 49 6.02 6.61 -1.97
CA VAL A 49 5.40 5.43 -1.35
C VAL A 49 6.47 4.65 -0.60
N ILE A 50 6.37 4.60 0.72
CA ILE A 50 7.22 3.77 1.57
C ILE A 50 6.86 2.30 1.40
N THR A 51 7.87 1.47 1.25
CA THR A 51 7.76 0.01 1.32
C THR A 51 9.06 -0.59 1.84
N GLN A 52 9.12 -1.93 1.95
CA GLN A 52 10.31 -2.65 2.38
C GLN A 52 11.06 -3.30 1.21
N PRO A 53 12.41 -3.36 1.24
CA PRO A 53 13.21 -3.94 0.16
C PRO A 53 13.05 -5.46 0.04
N LEU A 54 12.75 -6.16 1.14
CA LEU A 54 12.44 -7.58 1.13
C LEU A 54 10.97 -7.80 0.72
N THR A 55 10.69 -7.67 -0.56
CA THR A 55 9.34 -7.88 -1.13
C THR A 55 9.43 -8.38 -2.57
N PHE A 56 8.31 -8.84 -3.12
CA PHE A 56 8.25 -9.20 -4.53
C PHE A 56 8.21 -7.94 -5.41
N VAL A 57 8.85 -7.99 -6.59
CA VAL A 57 9.02 -6.84 -7.50
C VAL A 57 7.69 -6.18 -7.91
N ALA A 58 6.58 -6.92 -7.87
CA ALA A 58 5.24 -6.37 -8.14
C ALA A 58 4.91 -5.14 -7.29
N THR A 59 5.39 -5.08 -6.04
CA THR A 59 5.19 -3.94 -5.13
C THR A 59 5.77 -2.67 -5.72
N CYS A 60 7.05 -2.70 -6.12
CA CYS A 60 7.73 -1.56 -6.73
C CYS A 60 7.15 -1.22 -8.10
N ASN A 61 6.79 -2.23 -8.90
CA ASN A 61 6.19 -2.01 -10.21
C ASN A 61 4.85 -1.27 -10.08
N ALA A 62 3.99 -1.64 -9.14
CA ALA A 62 2.72 -0.97 -8.91
C ALA A 62 2.90 0.51 -8.52
N ILE A 63 3.89 0.81 -7.67
CA ILE A 63 4.24 2.20 -7.30
C ILE A 63 4.69 2.98 -8.53
N THR A 64 5.62 2.42 -9.30
CA THR A 64 6.16 3.07 -10.52
C THR A 64 5.07 3.26 -11.59
N TYR A 65 4.11 2.34 -11.71
CA TYR A 65 2.99 2.48 -12.64
C TYR A 65 2.07 3.67 -12.30
N CYS A 66 2.01 4.09 -11.04
CA CYS A 66 1.33 5.33 -10.64
C CYS A 66 2.12 6.60 -10.98
N GLY A 67 3.39 6.50 -11.39
CA GLY A 67 4.31 7.63 -11.52
C GLY A 67 4.89 8.10 -10.18
N ALA A 68 4.72 7.32 -9.12
CA ALA A 68 5.26 7.58 -7.79
C ALA A 68 6.64 6.95 -7.60
N THR A 69 7.36 7.37 -6.56
CA THR A 69 8.71 6.90 -6.24
C THR A 69 8.71 6.03 -4.98
N PRO A 70 9.24 4.78 -5.04
CA PRO A 70 9.35 3.94 -3.86
C PRO A 70 10.46 4.46 -2.92
N ILE A 71 10.15 4.50 -1.62
CA ILE A 71 11.12 4.72 -0.54
C ILE A 71 11.28 3.42 0.22
N PHE A 72 12.52 2.93 0.34
CA PHE A 72 12.79 1.68 1.04
C PHE A 72 13.15 1.94 2.49
N VAL A 73 12.37 1.33 3.38
CA VAL A 73 12.61 1.29 4.83
C VAL A 73 12.89 -0.16 5.23
N ASP A 74 13.72 -0.32 6.26
CA ASP A 74 14.24 -1.62 6.67
C ASP A 74 13.16 -2.60 7.13
N VAL A 75 13.55 -3.87 7.24
CA VAL A 75 12.66 -4.98 7.60
C VAL A 75 12.85 -5.40 9.04
N ASP A 76 11.77 -5.87 9.66
CA ASP A 76 11.85 -6.49 10.98
C ASP A 76 12.34 -7.94 10.83
N PHE A 77 13.36 -8.32 11.61
CA PHE A 77 14.00 -9.63 11.48
C PHE A 77 13.07 -10.80 11.81
N HIS A 78 12.11 -10.60 12.71
CA HIS A 78 11.23 -11.67 13.18
C HIS A 78 10.03 -11.90 12.25
N THR A 79 9.46 -10.81 11.73
CA THR A 79 8.28 -10.84 10.86
C THR A 79 8.63 -10.86 9.37
N LEU A 80 9.85 -10.44 9.03
CA LEU A 80 10.32 -10.19 7.66
C LEU A 80 9.50 -9.13 6.90
N GLY A 81 8.62 -8.41 7.59
CA GLY A 81 7.84 -7.30 7.06
C GLY A 81 8.51 -5.95 7.28
N LEU A 82 7.83 -4.88 6.87
CA LEU A 82 8.29 -3.50 7.14
C LEU A 82 8.53 -3.30 8.65
N SER A 83 9.72 -2.85 9.02
CA SER A 83 10.09 -2.63 10.43
C SER A 83 9.35 -1.42 11.00
N PRO A 84 8.52 -1.59 12.05
CA PRO A 84 7.83 -0.46 12.69
C PRO A 84 8.79 0.54 13.31
N SER A 85 9.91 0.08 13.89
CA SER A 85 10.91 0.96 14.49
C SER A 85 11.67 1.76 13.44
N ALA A 86 12.11 1.12 12.35
CA ALA A 86 12.78 1.80 11.26
C ALA A 86 11.83 2.80 10.55
N LEU A 87 10.56 2.43 10.40
CA LEU A 87 9.54 3.33 9.85
C LEU A 87 9.34 4.55 10.74
N ALA A 88 9.21 4.37 12.05
CA ALA A 88 9.05 5.47 12.99
C ALA A 88 10.25 6.44 12.94
N SER A 89 11.47 5.92 13.03
CA SER A 89 12.68 6.74 12.93
C SER A 89 12.77 7.50 11.60
N TRP A 90 12.44 6.83 10.48
CA TRP A 90 12.45 7.50 9.17
C TRP A 90 11.43 8.65 9.11
N LEU A 91 10.21 8.43 9.62
CA LEU A 91 9.16 9.44 9.65
C LEU A 91 9.53 10.64 10.52
N GLU A 92 10.12 10.41 11.69
CA GLU A 92 10.57 11.48 12.60
C GLU A 92 11.65 12.37 11.97
N GLU A 93 12.53 11.79 11.15
CA GLU A 93 13.63 12.50 10.51
C GLU A 93 13.23 13.22 9.21
N HIS A 94 12.26 12.68 8.45
CA HIS A 94 12.02 13.09 7.06
C HIS A 94 10.62 13.63 6.78
N ALA A 95 9.68 13.44 7.70
CA ALA A 95 8.28 13.75 7.47
C ALA A 95 7.66 14.55 8.62
N TYR A 96 6.60 15.28 8.29
CA TYR A 96 5.75 15.98 9.25
C TYR A 96 4.29 15.84 8.82
N ARG A 97 3.35 16.12 9.74
CA ARG A 97 1.92 16.16 9.42
C ARG A 97 1.54 17.58 9.01
N ASP A 98 0.89 17.72 7.87
CA ASP A 98 0.38 19.01 7.41
C ASP A 98 -0.90 19.42 8.18
N GLY A 99 -1.39 20.64 7.92
CA GLY A 99 -2.63 21.15 8.52
C GLY A 99 -3.91 20.42 8.09
N GLN A 100 -3.82 19.50 7.12
CA GLN A 100 -4.93 18.68 6.63
C GLN A 100 -4.87 17.24 7.20
N GLY A 101 -3.85 16.94 8.01
CA GLY A 101 -3.64 15.64 8.65
C GLY A 101 -2.84 14.63 7.83
N SER A 102 -2.41 14.99 6.61
CA SER A 102 -1.62 14.12 5.73
C SER A 102 -0.14 14.13 6.14
N VAL A 103 0.54 13.01 5.95
CA VAL A 103 2.00 12.94 6.15
C VAL A 103 2.71 13.41 4.89
N VAL A 104 3.54 14.43 5.04
CA VAL A 104 4.32 15.04 3.96
C VAL A 104 5.80 15.03 4.29
N THR A 105 6.64 14.94 3.26
CA THR A 105 8.09 15.06 3.44
C THR A 105 8.51 16.53 3.63
N ALA A 106 9.74 16.77 4.10
CA ALA A 106 10.31 18.12 4.19
C ALA A 106 10.38 18.90 2.85
N LYS A 107 10.05 18.27 1.73
CA LYS A 107 9.95 18.87 0.39
C LYS A 107 8.50 19.07 -0.08
N ASP A 108 7.53 19.03 0.84
CA ASP A 108 6.09 19.19 0.59
C ASP A 108 5.49 18.15 -0.38
N MET A 109 6.10 16.96 -0.47
CA MET A 109 5.55 15.83 -1.22
C MET A 109 4.75 14.90 -0.31
N GLN A 110 3.60 14.43 -0.79
CA GLN A 110 2.74 13.51 -0.07
C GLN A 110 3.38 12.13 0.08
N LEU A 111 3.20 11.54 1.25
CA LEU A 111 3.80 10.27 1.63
C LEU A 111 2.71 9.23 1.89
N PHE A 112 2.83 8.10 1.22
CA PHE A 112 2.00 6.93 1.44
C PHE A 112 2.84 5.78 2.01
N VAL A 113 2.22 4.88 2.76
CA VAL A 113 2.88 3.69 3.31
C VAL A 113 2.18 2.45 2.75
N LEU A 114 2.89 1.65 1.96
CA LEU A 114 2.39 0.41 1.39
C LEU A 114 2.98 -0.79 2.11
N VAL A 115 2.16 -1.45 2.92
CA VAL A 115 2.50 -2.67 3.65
C VAL A 115 1.57 -3.79 3.22
N CYS A 116 2.15 -4.91 2.81
CA CYS A 116 1.39 -6.15 2.57
C CYS A 116 1.22 -6.91 3.90
N GLN A 117 0.48 -6.35 4.84
CA GLN A 117 0.07 -7.08 6.05
C GLN A 117 -1.42 -6.88 6.32
N CYS A 118 -2.10 -7.97 6.65
CA CYS A 118 -3.52 -7.98 7.06
C CYS A 118 -3.76 -7.32 8.44
N THR A 119 -2.80 -6.58 8.97
CA THR A 119 -2.93 -5.87 10.24
C THR A 119 -3.64 -4.54 10.01
N PRO A 120 -4.50 -4.09 10.95
CA PRO A 120 -5.27 -2.85 10.84
C PRO A 120 -4.40 -1.60 11.07
N LEU A 121 -3.26 -1.48 10.39
CA LEU A 121 -2.42 -0.29 10.46
C LEU A 121 -2.78 0.65 9.30
N ALA A 122 -3.98 1.22 9.38
CA ALA A 122 -4.34 2.38 8.57
C ALA A 122 -3.69 3.62 9.19
N ILE A 123 -2.44 3.90 8.82
CA ILE A 123 -1.90 5.25 9.00
C ILE A 123 -2.51 6.08 7.86
N ARG A 124 -3.57 6.82 8.17
CA ARG A 124 -3.98 8.01 7.42
C ARG A 124 -3.19 9.21 7.93
#